data_AF-D2HPU2-F1
#
_entry.id   AF-D2HPU2-F1
#
_cell.length_a   1.000
_cell.length_b   1.000
_cell.length_c   1.000
_cell.angle_alpha   90.00
_cell.angle_beta   90.00
_cell.angle_gamma   90.00
#
_symmetry.space_group_name_H-M   'P 1'
#
loop_
_entity.id
_entity.type
_entity.pdbx_description
1 polymer ?
#
loop_
_entity_poly.entity_id
_entity_poly.type
_entity_poly.pdbx_seq_one_letter_code
_entity_poly.pdbx_strand_id
1 'polypeptide(L)'
;PLLLQRVCSTFRLSLLVLGFHVLLLVAIGVIGTQSEGRRGQRGVGGGAQLQEELRILKENFSHFSDGVLSEIGTLLSHGGSANHQLTSLEAKLEKQQRDLKADHAALLLHLKHFPMDLRILTCQMAFFQSNGTQCCPVNWLEFEGSCYWFSRSGKTWAEADRYCQLESAHLVVINSREEQKFIVQHTNPYDAWIGLTDSEGTWKWVDGTDYHQSYKNWAATQPDDWQGHEVGGGEDCAEVRANGRWNDNLCEQVQRWVCEMRRNVT
;
A
#
# COMPACT_ATOMS: atom_id res chain seq x y z
N PRO A 1 25.70 -2.61 -18.18
CA PRO A 1 27.10 -2.34 -17.74
C PRO A 1 28.16 -2.58 -18.84
N LEU A 2 28.23 -3.79 -19.42
CA LEU A 2 29.28 -4.16 -20.40
C LEU A 2 29.14 -3.47 -21.79
N LEU A 3 27.91 -3.20 -22.24
CA LEU A 3 27.64 -2.49 -23.50
C LEU A 3 28.07 -1.01 -23.45
N LEU A 4 27.73 -0.31 -22.37
CA LEU A 4 28.12 1.09 -22.14
C LEU A 4 29.64 1.26 -22.08
N GLN A 5 30.34 0.27 -21.49
CA GLN A 5 31.78 0.26 -21.35
C GLN A 5 32.50 0.03 -22.69
N ARG A 6 31.93 -0.81 -23.58
CA ARG A 6 32.40 -1.01 -24.95
C ARG A 6 32.19 0.21 -25.84
N VAL A 7 31.03 0.86 -25.73
CA VAL A 7 30.71 2.09 -26.48
C VAL A 7 31.59 3.26 -26.02
N CYS A 8 31.84 3.39 -24.72
CA CYS A 8 32.71 4.44 -24.17
C CYS A 8 34.20 4.20 -24.52
N SER A 9 34.65 2.94 -24.56
CA SER A 9 36.02 2.58 -24.97
C SER A 9 36.28 2.83 -26.46
N THR A 10 35.32 2.48 -27.32
CA THR A 10 35.41 2.73 -28.77
C THR A 10 35.34 4.22 -29.10
N PHE A 11 34.48 4.99 -28.42
CA PHE A 11 34.43 6.44 -28.58
C PHE A 11 35.71 7.14 -28.11
N ARG A 12 36.32 6.67 -27.02
CA ARG A 12 37.64 7.15 -26.55
C ARG A 12 38.75 6.81 -27.53
N LEU A 13 38.76 5.61 -28.11
CA LEU A 13 39.72 5.24 -29.14
C LEU A 13 39.57 6.12 -30.39
N SER A 14 38.32 6.35 -30.85
CA SER A 14 38.06 7.21 -32.00
C SER A 14 38.46 8.66 -31.75
N LEU A 15 38.20 9.22 -30.57
CA LEU A 15 38.66 10.57 -30.19
C LEU A 15 40.19 10.67 -30.12
N LEU A 16 40.87 9.65 -29.62
CA LEU A 16 42.34 9.60 -29.58
C LEU A 16 42.93 9.51 -31.00
N VAL A 17 42.33 8.72 -31.88
CA VAL A 17 42.72 8.62 -33.30
C VAL A 17 42.48 9.95 -34.02
N LEU A 18 41.34 10.61 -33.78
CA LEU A 18 41.04 11.94 -34.31
C LEU A 18 42.04 13.00 -33.81
N GLY A 19 42.36 12.98 -32.52
CA GLY A 19 43.37 13.86 -31.91
C GLY A 19 44.76 13.62 -32.49
N PHE A 20 45.13 12.36 -32.72
CA PHE A 20 46.40 12.00 -33.36
C PHE A 20 46.46 12.48 -34.81
N HIS A 21 45.37 12.34 -35.58
CA HIS A 21 45.28 12.86 -36.95
C HIS A 21 45.34 14.38 -37.01
N VAL A 22 44.68 15.09 -36.09
CA VAL A 22 44.75 16.56 -35.98
C VAL A 22 46.17 17.02 -35.61
N LEU A 23 46.84 16.32 -34.67
CA LEU A 23 48.23 16.62 -34.33
C LEU A 23 49.18 16.35 -35.51
N LEU A 24 48.96 15.28 -36.27
CA LEU A 24 49.72 14.98 -37.48
C LEU A 24 49.52 16.08 -38.54
N LEU A 25 48.29 16.56 -38.72
CA LEU A 25 47.95 17.67 -39.62
C LEU A 25 48.64 18.98 -39.23
N VAL A 26 48.63 19.33 -37.94
CA VAL A 26 49.33 20.51 -37.42
C VAL A 26 50.84 20.36 -37.61
N ALA A 27 51.41 19.19 -37.34
CA ALA A 27 52.82 18.92 -37.55
C ALA A 27 53.24 19.04 -39.03
N ILE A 28 52.44 18.51 -39.96
CA ILE A 28 52.66 18.63 -41.41
C ILE A 28 52.57 20.11 -41.84
N GLY A 29 51.62 20.88 -41.32
CA GLY A 29 51.50 22.32 -41.58
C GLY A 29 52.72 23.13 -41.10
N VAL A 30 53.20 22.84 -39.89
CA VAL A 30 54.40 23.48 -39.32
C VAL A 30 55.66 23.11 -40.11
N ILE A 31 55.80 21.86 -40.55
CA ILE A 31 56.92 21.42 -41.39
C ILE A 31 56.85 22.07 -42.79
N GLY A 32 55.66 22.23 -43.35
CA GLY A 32 55.43 22.94 -44.62
C GLY A 32 55.91 24.40 -44.57
N THR A 33 55.52 25.13 -43.52
CA THR A 33 55.92 26.54 -43.31
C THR A 33 57.42 26.73 -43.01
N GLN A 34 58.06 25.77 -42.32
CA GLN A 34 59.52 25.77 -42.12
C GLN A 34 60.31 25.55 -43.42
N SER A 35 59.74 24.84 -44.40
CA SER A 35 60.39 24.56 -45.69
C SER A 35 60.39 25.77 -46.64
N GLU A 36 59.39 26.66 -46.55
CA GLU A 36 59.30 27.89 -47.34
C GLU A 36 60.38 28.92 -46.97
N GLY A 37 60.91 28.88 -45.73
CA GLY A 37 62.00 29.76 -45.29
C GLY A 37 63.39 29.41 -45.85
N ARG A 38 63.55 28.31 -46.60
CA ARG A 38 64.88 27.81 -47.04
C ARG A 38 65.03 27.45 -48.52
N ARG A 39 64.15 27.92 -49.41
CA ARG A 39 64.28 27.69 -50.86
C ARG A 39 64.26 28.97 -51.69
N GLY A 40 65.32 29.78 -51.52
CA GLY A 40 65.87 30.51 -52.64
C GLY A 40 66.52 29.50 -53.62
N GLN A 41 66.05 29.50 -54.86
CA GLN A 41 66.56 28.78 -56.04
C GLN A 41 66.29 27.27 -56.21
N ARG A 42 65.63 26.99 -57.36
CA ARG A 42 65.36 25.74 -58.09
C ARG A 42 64.13 24.91 -57.71
N GLY A 43 63.20 24.84 -58.67
CA GLY A 43 62.22 23.76 -58.82
C GLY A 43 60.75 24.18 -58.72
N VAL A 44 60.18 24.75 -59.79
CA VAL A 44 58.73 24.87 -59.97
C VAL A 44 58.18 23.45 -60.19
N GLY A 45 57.47 22.89 -59.21
CA GLY A 45 56.85 21.56 -59.31
C GLY A 45 56.41 20.92 -57.98
N GLY A 46 57.12 21.18 -56.87
CA GLY A 46 56.84 20.50 -55.58
C GLY A 46 55.80 21.15 -54.66
N GLY A 47 55.63 22.47 -54.71
CA GLY A 47 54.70 23.21 -53.83
C GLY A 47 53.22 23.01 -54.20
N ALA A 48 52.93 22.93 -55.50
CA ALA A 48 51.57 22.69 -56.00
C ALA A 48 51.05 21.28 -55.63
N GLN A 49 51.93 20.28 -55.62
CA GLN A 49 51.56 18.91 -55.25
C GLN A 49 51.30 18.77 -53.74
N LEU A 50 52.08 19.45 -52.90
CA LEU A 50 51.85 19.48 -51.45
C LEU A 50 50.53 20.21 -51.10
N GLN A 51 50.22 21.30 -51.81
CA GLN A 51 48.95 22.02 -51.65
C GLN A 51 47.73 21.16 -52.03
N GLU A 52 47.85 20.35 -53.08
CA GLU A 52 46.79 19.47 -53.54
C GLU A 52 46.56 18.30 -52.57
N GLU A 53 47.63 17.70 -52.04
CA GLU A 53 47.54 16.68 -50.98
C GLU A 53 46.89 17.23 -49.71
N LEU A 54 47.22 18.47 -49.32
CA LEU A 54 46.58 19.14 -48.17
C LEU A 54 45.10 19.43 -48.43
N ARG A 55 44.73 19.78 -49.66
CA ARG A 55 43.34 20.03 -50.08
C ARG A 55 42.53 18.74 -49.99
N ILE A 56 43.04 17.64 -50.53
CA ILE A 56 42.41 16.32 -50.48
C ILE A 56 42.26 15.84 -49.04
N LEU A 57 43.29 16.01 -48.22
CA LEU A 57 43.25 15.62 -46.81
C LEU A 57 42.23 16.42 -46.00
N LYS A 58 42.09 17.73 -46.30
CA LYS A 58 41.05 18.58 -45.71
C LYS A 58 39.65 18.13 -46.11
N GLU A 59 39.43 17.80 -47.38
CA GLU A 59 38.15 17.28 -47.87
C GLU A 59 37.79 15.96 -47.21
N ASN A 60 38.74 15.03 -47.10
CA ASN A 60 38.54 13.75 -46.43
C ASN A 60 38.21 13.92 -44.94
N PHE A 61 38.89 14.84 -44.25
CA PHE A 61 38.59 15.13 -42.85
C PHE A 61 37.20 15.76 -42.68
N SER A 62 36.80 16.68 -43.58
CA SER A 62 35.45 17.25 -43.55
C SER A 62 34.37 16.19 -43.77
N HIS A 63 34.55 15.31 -44.77
CA HIS A 63 33.62 14.23 -45.06
C HIS A 63 33.52 13.23 -43.91
N PHE A 64 34.65 12.92 -43.27
CA PHE A 64 34.67 12.06 -42.08
C PHE A 64 33.95 12.73 -40.89
N SER A 65 34.21 14.01 -40.65
CA SER A 65 33.55 14.79 -39.59
C SER A 65 32.03 14.83 -39.79
N ASP A 66 31.57 15.08 -41.02
CA ASP A 66 30.15 15.12 -41.36
C ASP A 66 29.49 13.74 -41.19
N GLY A 67 30.20 12.66 -41.58
CA GLY A 67 29.75 11.28 -41.37
C GLY A 67 29.57 10.93 -39.90
N VAL A 68 30.56 11.28 -39.06
CA VAL A 68 30.51 11.06 -37.60
C VAL A 68 29.40 11.89 -36.95
N LEU A 69 29.20 13.14 -37.36
CA LEU A 69 28.13 13.99 -36.84
C LEU A 69 26.74 13.45 -37.21
N SER A 70 26.58 12.92 -38.42
CA SER A 70 25.34 12.26 -38.86
C SER A 70 25.03 11.04 -38.00
N GLU A 71 26.00 10.15 -37.77
CA GLU A 71 25.82 8.97 -36.89
C GLU A 71 25.50 9.36 -35.44
N ILE A 72 26.15 10.39 -34.91
CA ILE A 72 25.81 10.91 -33.57
C ILE A 72 24.37 11.43 -33.53
N GLY A 73 23.94 12.15 -34.57
CA GLY A 73 22.56 12.64 -34.69
C GLY A 73 21.53 11.50 -34.72
N THR A 74 21.79 10.44 -35.48
CA THR A 74 20.89 9.28 -35.54
C THR A 74 20.81 8.55 -34.20
N LEU A 75 21.93 8.39 -33.49
CA LEU A 75 21.97 7.78 -32.15
C LEU A 75 21.21 8.62 -31.11
N LEU A 76 21.37 9.95 -31.12
CA LEU A 76 20.62 10.85 -30.23
C LEU A 76 19.11 10.77 -30.47
N SER A 77 18.68 10.72 -31.74
CA SER A 77 17.26 10.58 -32.09
C SER A 77 16.66 9.25 -31.62
N HIS A 78 17.39 8.13 -31.79
CA HIS A 78 16.98 6.82 -31.30
C HIS A 78 16.93 6.78 -29.77
N GLY A 79 17.91 7.39 -29.09
CA GLY A 79 17.91 7.53 -27.64
C GLY A 79 16.71 8.33 -27.12
N GLY A 80 16.35 9.43 -27.80
CA GLY A 80 15.16 10.22 -27.48
C GLY A 80 13.86 9.44 -27.64
N SER A 81 13.72 8.68 -28.74
CA SER A 81 12.56 7.82 -28.99
C SER A 81 12.42 6.72 -27.93
N ALA A 82 13.53 6.05 -27.58
CA ALA A 82 13.56 5.03 -26.54
C ALA A 82 13.18 5.62 -25.16
N ASN A 83 13.68 6.82 -24.82
CA ASN A 83 13.32 7.50 -23.58
C ASN A 83 11.83 7.90 -23.53
N HIS A 84 11.25 8.33 -24.65
CA HIS A 84 9.82 8.59 -24.75
C HIS A 84 8.99 7.31 -24.57
N GLN A 85 9.45 6.18 -25.11
CA GLN A 85 8.78 4.90 -24.89
C GLN A 85 8.88 4.44 -23.44
N LEU A 86 10.03 4.61 -22.79
CA LEU A 86 10.24 4.29 -21.37
C LEU A 86 9.29 5.09 -20.48
N THR A 87 9.26 6.41 -20.64
CA THR A 87 8.35 7.29 -19.88
C THR A 87 6.87 6.98 -20.15
N SER A 88 6.52 6.61 -21.39
CA SER A 88 5.16 6.15 -21.71
C SER A 88 4.81 4.82 -21.02
N LEU A 89 5.75 3.87 -20.96
CA LEU A 89 5.58 2.60 -20.25
C LEU A 89 5.47 2.80 -18.74
N GLU A 90 6.29 3.67 -18.15
CA GLU A 90 6.22 4.04 -16.74
C GLU A 90 4.84 4.63 -16.41
N ALA A 91 4.35 5.59 -17.19
CA ALA A 91 3.02 6.17 -17.00
C ALA A 91 1.89 5.14 -17.13
N LYS A 92 2.00 4.19 -18.06
CA LYS A 92 1.04 3.08 -18.21
C LYS A 92 1.08 2.15 -16.98
N LEU A 93 2.27 1.79 -16.50
CA LEU A 93 2.43 0.93 -15.34
C LEU A 93 1.85 1.59 -14.07
N GLU A 94 2.14 2.87 -13.86
CA GLU A 94 1.56 3.64 -12.75
C GLU A 94 0.04 3.71 -12.83
N LYS A 95 -0.51 3.90 -14.03
CA LYS A 95 -1.95 3.87 -14.25
C LYS A 95 -2.53 2.50 -13.89
N GLN A 96 -1.95 1.42 -14.42
CA GLN A 96 -2.40 0.06 -14.09
C GLN A 96 -2.32 -0.24 -12.60
N GLN A 97 -1.28 0.24 -11.91
CA GLN A 97 -1.13 0.08 -10.47
C GLN A 97 -2.22 0.84 -9.68
N ARG A 98 -2.62 2.04 -10.15
CA ARG A 98 -3.73 2.80 -9.55
C ARG A 98 -5.07 2.11 -9.79
N ASP A 99 -5.32 1.69 -11.03
CA ASP A 99 -6.56 1.03 -11.43
C ASP A 99 -6.74 -0.30 -10.64
N LEU A 100 -5.70 -1.13 -10.55
CA LEU A 100 -5.73 -2.38 -9.79
C LEU A 100 -6.01 -2.15 -8.29
N LYS A 101 -5.45 -1.09 -7.70
CA LYS A 101 -5.73 -0.72 -6.30
C LYS A 101 -7.18 -0.29 -6.11
N ALA A 102 -7.73 0.48 -7.05
CA ALA A 102 -9.12 0.92 -7.00
C ALA A 102 -10.08 -0.28 -7.16
N ASP A 103 -9.82 -1.16 -8.12
CA ASP A 103 -10.61 -2.38 -8.35
C ASP A 103 -10.54 -3.31 -7.14
N HIS A 104 -9.36 -3.48 -6.52
CA HIS A 104 -9.22 -4.26 -5.29
C HIS A 104 -10.02 -3.67 -4.13
N ALA A 105 -10.02 -2.34 -3.97
CA ALA A 105 -10.82 -1.68 -2.94
C ALA A 105 -12.33 -1.84 -3.19
N ALA A 106 -12.78 -1.71 -4.44
CA ALA A 106 -14.17 -1.93 -4.83
C ALA A 106 -14.60 -3.38 -4.60
N LEU A 107 -13.75 -4.35 -4.96
CA LEU A 107 -13.99 -5.77 -4.72
C LEU A 107 -14.08 -6.07 -3.21
N LEU A 108 -13.17 -5.52 -2.40
CA LEU A 108 -13.23 -5.65 -0.95
C LEU A 108 -14.52 -5.07 -0.37
N LEU A 109 -15.00 -3.95 -0.92
CA LEU A 109 -16.27 -3.36 -0.52
C LEU A 109 -17.43 -4.30 -0.84
N HIS A 110 -17.50 -4.84 -2.06
CA HIS A 110 -18.53 -5.79 -2.45
C HIS A 110 -18.49 -7.08 -1.61
N LEU A 111 -17.30 -7.62 -1.34
CA LEU A 111 -17.14 -8.80 -0.48
C LEU A 111 -17.59 -8.57 0.97
N LYS A 112 -17.51 -7.33 1.47
CA LYS A 112 -18.04 -6.96 2.79
C LYS A 112 -19.56 -6.81 2.80
N HIS A 113 -20.15 -6.28 1.73
CA HIS A 113 -21.60 -6.04 1.66
C HIS A 113 -22.37 -7.31 1.29
N PHE A 114 -21.82 -8.19 0.47
CA PHE A 114 -22.52 -9.38 -0.01
C PHE A 114 -23.06 -10.30 1.11
N PRO A 115 -22.31 -10.62 2.19
CA PRO A 115 -22.85 -11.36 3.33
C PRO A 115 -23.97 -10.61 4.06
N MET A 116 -23.88 -9.27 4.15
CA MET A 116 -24.91 -8.43 4.77
C MET A 116 -26.19 -8.43 3.93
N ASP A 117 -26.08 -8.22 2.62
CA ASP A 117 -27.20 -8.24 1.68
C ASP A 117 -27.90 -9.61 1.70
N LEU A 118 -27.12 -10.70 1.68
CA LEU A 118 -27.63 -12.06 1.75
C LEU A 118 -28.37 -12.33 3.06
N ARG A 119 -27.88 -11.78 4.18
CA ARG A 119 -28.55 -11.90 5.49
C ARG A 119 -29.84 -11.10 5.54
N ILE A 120 -29.87 -9.88 5.01
CA ILE A 120 -31.09 -9.06 4.91
C ILE A 120 -32.14 -9.81 4.10
N LEU A 121 -31.75 -10.35 2.94
CA LEU A 121 -32.62 -11.18 2.11
C LEU A 121 -33.13 -12.42 2.86
N THR A 122 -32.25 -13.12 3.58
CA THR A 122 -32.65 -14.30 4.37
C THR A 122 -33.63 -13.95 5.49
N CYS A 123 -33.41 -12.80 6.13
CA CYS A 123 -34.27 -12.23 7.16
C CYS A 123 -35.66 -11.88 6.58
N GLN A 124 -35.71 -11.18 5.44
CA GLN A 124 -36.93 -10.85 4.73
C GLN A 124 -37.72 -12.11 4.33
N MET A 125 -37.03 -13.14 3.81
CA MET A 125 -37.67 -14.41 3.49
C MET A 125 -38.26 -15.09 4.72
N ALA A 126 -37.52 -15.13 5.84
CA ALA A 126 -38.00 -15.68 7.10
C ALA A 126 -39.19 -14.88 7.66
N PHE A 127 -39.17 -13.55 7.55
CA PHE A 127 -40.25 -12.65 7.95
C PHE A 127 -41.55 -12.92 7.17
N PHE A 128 -41.46 -13.09 5.85
CA PHE A 128 -42.62 -13.45 5.03
C PHE A 128 -43.16 -14.84 5.37
N GLN A 129 -42.29 -15.78 5.72
CA GLN A 129 -42.70 -17.13 6.15
C GLN A 129 -43.33 -17.15 7.56
N SER A 130 -42.98 -16.20 8.43
CA SER A 130 -43.48 -16.10 9.80
C SER A 130 -44.70 -15.19 9.98
N ASN A 131 -45.32 -14.72 8.89
CA ASN A 131 -46.42 -13.73 8.93
C ASN A 131 -46.04 -12.44 9.71
N GLY A 132 -44.80 -11.97 9.58
CA GLY A 132 -44.41 -10.63 10.01
C GLY A 132 -43.81 -10.52 11.42
N THR A 133 -43.41 -11.62 12.05
CA THR A 133 -42.72 -11.56 13.34
C THR A 133 -41.20 -11.57 13.13
N GLN A 134 -40.58 -10.39 13.10
CA GLN A 134 -39.30 -10.17 13.80
C GLN A 134 -38.13 -11.10 13.42
N CYS A 135 -37.32 -10.83 12.38
CA CYS A 135 -36.20 -11.70 12.01
C CYS A 135 -34.84 -11.22 12.57
N CYS A 136 -34.08 -12.15 13.14
CA CYS A 136 -32.64 -12.03 13.34
C CYS A 136 -31.90 -12.72 12.20
N PRO A 137 -30.66 -12.31 11.84
CA PRO A 137 -29.89 -13.01 10.82
C PRO A 137 -29.64 -14.48 11.17
N VAL A 138 -29.36 -15.32 10.17
CA VAL A 138 -29.04 -16.73 10.40
C VAL A 138 -27.84 -16.85 11.35
N ASN A 139 -27.95 -17.75 12.34
CA ASN A 139 -27.00 -17.96 13.43
C ASN A 139 -26.92 -16.83 14.48
N TRP A 140 -27.86 -15.89 14.46
CA TRP A 140 -28.09 -14.95 15.56
C TRP A 140 -29.28 -15.41 16.39
N LEU A 141 -29.21 -15.25 17.71
CA LEU A 141 -30.27 -15.59 18.64
C LEU A 141 -31.06 -14.34 18.99
N GLU A 142 -32.39 -14.44 18.99
CA GLU A 142 -33.26 -13.36 19.43
C GLU A 142 -33.45 -13.42 20.94
N PHE A 143 -33.40 -12.26 21.58
CA PHE A 143 -33.78 -12.09 22.97
C PHE A 143 -34.24 -10.65 23.20
N GLU A 144 -35.44 -10.48 23.78
CA GLU A 144 -36.03 -9.18 24.18
C GLU A 144 -35.97 -8.07 23.10
N GLY A 145 -36.09 -8.43 21.81
CA GLY A 145 -36.07 -7.44 20.73
C GLY A 145 -34.68 -7.02 20.24
N SER A 146 -33.62 -7.70 20.68
CA SER A 146 -32.26 -7.64 20.13
C SER A 146 -31.87 -8.99 19.53
N CYS A 147 -30.87 -8.96 18.65
CA CYS A 147 -30.25 -10.12 18.03
C CYS A 147 -28.81 -10.24 18.50
N TYR A 148 -28.40 -11.45 18.90
CA TYR A 148 -27.09 -11.71 19.51
C TYR A 148 -26.31 -12.77 18.73
N TRP A 149 -25.02 -12.54 18.55
CA TRP A 149 -24.11 -13.51 17.96
C TRP A 149 -22.93 -13.77 18.88
N PHE A 150 -22.68 -15.05 19.12
CA PHE A 150 -21.67 -15.54 20.06
C PHE A 150 -20.49 -16.11 19.29
N SER A 151 -19.30 -15.56 19.53
CA SER A 151 -18.11 -16.02 18.84
C SER A 151 -17.71 -17.44 19.26
N ARG A 152 -17.06 -18.15 18.34
CA ARG A 152 -16.44 -19.46 18.61
C ARG A 152 -14.92 -19.41 18.69
N SER A 153 -14.33 -18.26 18.37
CA SER A 153 -12.90 -17.96 18.40
C SER A 153 -12.64 -16.74 19.28
N GLY A 154 -11.37 -16.51 19.63
CA GLY A 154 -10.97 -15.33 20.41
C GLY A 154 -10.45 -14.18 19.54
N LYS A 155 -10.53 -12.94 20.06
CA LYS A 155 -10.01 -11.69 19.50
C LYS A 155 -9.60 -10.72 20.62
N THR A 156 -8.73 -9.77 20.32
CA THR A 156 -8.56 -8.59 21.19
C THR A 156 -9.85 -7.77 21.22
N TRP A 157 -10.04 -6.94 22.24
CA TRP A 157 -11.27 -6.16 22.37
C TRP A 157 -11.51 -5.27 21.13
N ALA A 158 -10.48 -4.57 20.68
CA ALA A 158 -10.55 -3.70 19.49
C ALA A 158 -10.86 -4.47 18.19
N GLU A 159 -10.32 -5.68 18.05
CA GLU A 159 -10.64 -6.54 16.90
C GLU A 159 -12.07 -7.09 16.96
N ALA A 160 -12.57 -7.38 18.17
CA ALA A 160 -13.93 -7.85 18.41
C ALA A 160 -14.97 -6.75 18.15
N ASP A 161 -14.73 -5.54 18.63
CA ASP A 161 -15.56 -4.35 18.36
C ASP A 161 -15.64 -4.09 16.85
N ARG A 162 -14.48 -4.06 16.17
CA ARG A 162 -14.43 -3.91 14.71
C ARG A 162 -15.18 -5.03 13.99
N TYR A 163 -15.14 -6.27 14.48
CA TYR A 163 -15.92 -7.36 13.92
C TYR A 163 -17.41 -7.06 14.00
N CYS A 164 -17.93 -6.70 15.18
CA CYS A 164 -19.35 -6.40 15.34
C CYS A 164 -19.79 -5.23 14.47
N GLN A 165 -18.98 -4.16 14.36
CA GLN A 165 -19.27 -3.03 13.48
C GLN A 165 -19.38 -3.44 12.00
N LEU A 166 -18.51 -4.36 11.53
CA LEU A 166 -18.59 -4.90 10.17
C LEU A 166 -19.88 -5.69 9.93
N GLU A 167 -20.46 -6.25 11.00
CA GLU A 167 -21.74 -6.94 10.98
C GLU A 167 -22.94 -5.98 11.19
N SER A 168 -22.72 -4.66 11.15
CA SER A 168 -23.72 -3.62 11.51
C SER A 168 -24.34 -3.83 12.89
N ALA A 169 -23.52 -4.35 13.79
CA ALA A 169 -23.80 -4.59 15.21
C ALA A 169 -22.79 -3.79 16.05
N HIS A 170 -22.89 -3.92 17.36
CA HIS A 170 -21.86 -3.48 18.30
C HIS A 170 -21.54 -4.63 19.26
N LEU A 171 -20.43 -4.54 20.02
CA LEU A 171 -20.26 -5.44 21.16
C LEU A 171 -21.45 -5.30 22.12
N VAL A 172 -21.86 -6.41 22.75
CA VAL A 172 -23.09 -6.45 23.55
C VAL A 172 -23.12 -5.39 24.67
N VAL A 173 -24.27 -4.73 24.81
CA VAL A 173 -24.53 -3.74 25.84
C VAL A 173 -25.57 -4.30 26.80
N ILE A 174 -25.14 -4.65 28.02
CA ILE A 174 -26.01 -5.38 28.95
C ILE A 174 -26.84 -4.39 29.77
N ASN A 175 -28.12 -4.29 29.47
CA ASN A 175 -29.07 -3.33 30.02
C ASN A 175 -29.92 -3.90 31.16
N SER A 176 -30.05 -5.23 31.28
CA SER A 176 -30.90 -5.86 32.29
C SER A 176 -30.26 -7.11 32.93
N ARG A 177 -30.84 -7.54 34.06
CA ARG A 177 -30.44 -8.80 34.72
C ARG A 177 -30.81 -10.01 33.87
N GLU A 178 -31.91 -9.92 33.14
CA GLU A 178 -32.46 -10.97 32.28
C GLU A 178 -31.55 -11.16 31.07
N GLU A 179 -31.12 -10.06 30.45
CA GLU A 179 -30.11 -10.06 29.40
C GLU A 179 -28.78 -10.62 29.90
N GLN A 180 -28.30 -10.19 31.07
CA GLN A 180 -27.09 -10.75 31.68
C GLN A 180 -27.15 -12.29 31.79
N LYS A 181 -28.28 -12.85 32.22
CA LYS A 181 -28.45 -14.31 32.31
C LYS A 181 -28.41 -14.96 30.94
N PHE A 182 -29.08 -14.36 29.95
CA PHE A 182 -29.07 -14.83 28.57
C PHE A 182 -27.65 -14.86 27.99
N ILE A 183 -26.85 -13.81 28.21
CA ILE A 183 -25.45 -13.76 27.76
C ILE A 183 -24.63 -14.89 28.41
N VAL A 184 -24.70 -15.04 29.73
CA VAL A 184 -23.92 -16.05 30.47
C VAL A 184 -24.29 -17.48 30.06
N GLN A 185 -25.57 -17.74 29.78
CA GLN A 185 -26.03 -19.05 29.32
C GLN A 185 -25.35 -19.50 28.01
N HIS A 186 -24.92 -18.55 27.18
CA HIS A 186 -24.36 -18.81 25.85
C HIS A 186 -22.85 -18.60 25.77
N THR A 187 -22.24 -17.88 26.73
CA THR A 187 -20.77 -17.72 26.79
C THR A 187 -20.08 -18.77 27.66
N ASN A 188 -20.74 -19.28 28.70
CA ASN A 188 -20.17 -20.28 29.61
C ASN A 188 -19.72 -21.55 28.83
N PRO A 189 -18.53 -22.12 29.13
CA PRO A 189 -17.62 -21.81 30.24
C PRO A 189 -16.52 -20.80 29.91
N TYR A 190 -16.68 -20.00 28.85
CA TYR A 190 -15.65 -19.10 28.37
C TYR A 190 -15.91 -17.66 28.80
N ASP A 191 -14.83 -16.91 28.99
CA ASP A 191 -14.88 -15.47 29.17
C ASP A 191 -15.12 -14.80 27.81
N ALA A 192 -15.85 -13.68 27.81
CA ALA A 192 -16.20 -12.98 26.60
C ALA A 192 -16.23 -11.46 26.76
N TRP A 193 -15.66 -10.75 25.79
CA TRP A 193 -15.73 -9.30 25.69
C TRP A 193 -17.16 -8.81 25.58
N ILE A 194 -17.44 -7.72 26.30
CA ILE A 194 -18.67 -6.93 26.23
C ILE A 194 -18.33 -5.51 25.77
N GLY A 195 -19.34 -4.75 25.36
CA GLY A 195 -19.18 -3.43 24.75
C GLY A 195 -18.88 -2.31 25.74
N LEU A 196 -18.07 -2.56 26.76
CA LEU A 196 -17.77 -1.63 27.84
C LEU A 196 -16.24 -1.47 27.98
N THR A 197 -15.76 -0.22 27.91
CA THR A 197 -14.34 0.14 28.02
C THR A 197 -14.19 1.49 28.73
N ASP A 198 -13.07 1.70 29.42
CA ASP A 198 -12.66 2.98 29.98
C ASP A 198 -11.31 3.48 29.45
N SER A 199 -10.89 3.02 28.28
CA SER A 199 -9.69 3.49 27.54
C SER A 199 -9.62 5.01 27.32
N GLU A 200 -10.75 5.73 27.43
CA GLU A 200 -10.83 7.20 27.40
C GLU A 200 -10.88 7.84 28.81
N GLY A 201 -10.49 7.10 29.84
CA GLY A 201 -10.44 7.48 31.25
C GLY A 201 -11.76 7.34 32.03
N THR A 202 -12.85 6.94 31.37
CA THR A 202 -14.16 6.69 32.02
C THR A 202 -14.91 5.57 31.30
N TRP A 203 -15.61 4.72 32.05
CA TRP A 203 -16.42 3.63 31.52
C TRP A 203 -17.51 4.11 30.56
N LYS A 204 -17.51 3.57 29.34
CA LYS A 204 -18.45 3.90 28.26
C LYS A 204 -18.94 2.65 27.56
N TRP A 205 -20.23 2.62 27.26
CA TRP A 205 -20.80 1.63 26.35
C TRP A 205 -20.57 2.04 24.90
N VAL A 206 -20.26 1.08 24.03
CA VAL A 206 -20.00 1.28 22.60
C VAL A 206 -21.19 1.83 21.82
N ASP A 207 -22.42 1.66 22.31
CA ASP A 207 -23.64 2.20 21.71
C ASP A 207 -23.98 3.63 22.18
N GLY A 208 -23.19 4.18 23.10
CA GLY A 208 -23.41 5.49 23.72
C GLY A 208 -24.40 5.52 24.87
N THR A 209 -24.89 4.36 25.34
CA THR A 209 -25.73 4.27 26.54
C THR A 209 -24.98 4.82 27.77
N ASP A 210 -25.67 5.61 28.59
CA ASP A 210 -25.08 6.21 29.79
C ASP A 210 -24.72 5.14 30.83
N TYR A 211 -23.42 4.92 31.04
CA TYR A 211 -22.90 3.98 32.02
C TYR A 211 -23.43 4.24 33.44
N HIS A 212 -23.64 5.49 33.86
CA HIS A 212 -24.07 5.77 35.24
C HIS A 212 -25.49 5.27 35.52
N GLN A 213 -26.36 5.28 34.50
CA GLN A 213 -27.75 4.85 34.59
C GLN A 213 -27.97 3.39 34.16
N SER A 214 -26.97 2.75 33.57
CA SER A 214 -27.07 1.36 33.11
C SER A 214 -26.96 0.34 34.25
N TYR A 215 -27.44 -0.87 33.96
CA TYR A 215 -27.19 -2.07 34.77
C TYR A 215 -25.68 -2.30 34.96
N LYS A 216 -25.31 -2.89 36.11
CA LYS A 216 -23.92 -3.20 36.49
C LYS A 216 -23.85 -4.57 37.15
N ASN A 217 -22.83 -5.35 36.78
CA ASN A 217 -22.65 -6.70 37.32
C ASN A 217 -21.17 -7.09 37.51
N TRP A 218 -20.36 -6.11 37.92
CA TRP A 218 -18.97 -6.32 38.35
C TRP A 218 -18.85 -7.41 39.40
N ALA A 219 -17.75 -8.16 39.33
CA ALA A 219 -17.37 -9.06 40.40
C ALA A 219 -17.05 -8.28 41.68
N ALA A 220 -16.99 -8.99 42.81
CA ALA A 220 -16.42 -8.40 44.01
C ALA A 220 -15.01 -7.91 43.69
N THR A 221 -14.68 -6.71 44.21
CA THR A 221 -13.43 -5.96 43.98
C THR A 221 -13.20 -5.42 42.58
N GLN A 222 -14.11 -5.63 41.60
CA GLN A 222 -13.97 -5.08 40.25
C GLN A 222 -14.82 -3.82 39.98
N PRO A 223 -14.38 -2.94 39.06
CA PRO A 223 -13.08 -2.96 38.37
C PRO A 223 -11.92 -2.50 39.27
N ASP A 224 -10.72 -3.07 39.10
CA ASP A 224 -9.53 -2.84 39.93
C ASP A 224 -8.31 -2.26 39.22
N ASP A 225 -8.39 -2.09 37.89
CA ASP A 225 -7.33 -1.53 37.05
C ASP A 225 -5.98 -2.20 37.32
N TRP A 226 -5.94 -3.54 37.27
CA TRP A 226 -4.81 -4.29 37.79
C TRP A 226 -3.52 -4.12 36.96
N GLN A 227 -2.57 -3.34 37.49
CA GLN A 227 -1.29 -3.04 36.82
C GLN A 227 -0.18 -4.11 37.02
N GLY A 228 -0.53 -5.31 37.50
CA GLY A 228 0.44 -6.34 37.86
C GLY A 228 0.94 -7.21 36.69
N HIS A 229 0.44 -6.97 35.48
CA HIS A 229 0.85 -7.68 34.27
C HIS A 229 2.17 -7.13 33.68
N GLU A 230 2.98 -8.01 33.07
CA GLU A 230 4.33 -7.67 32.54
C GLU A 230 4.33 -6.59 31.45
N VAL A 231 3.18 -6.36 30.81
CA VAL A 231 3.03 -5.47 29.65
C VAL A 231 3.00 -3.98 30.05
N GLY A 232 2.80 -3.67 31.34
CA GLY A 232 2.57 -2.31 31.83
C GLY A 232 1.24 -1.71 31.35
N GLY A 233 0.73 -0.71 32.06
CA GLY A 233 -0.62 -0.15 31.80
C GLY A 233 -1.68 -0.70 32.74
N GLY A 234 -2.93 -0.31 32.50
CA GLY A 234 -4.12 -0.69 33.24
C GLY A 234 -4.99 -1.71 32.51
N GLU A 235 -6.12 -2.06 33.10
CA GLU A 235 -7.12 -2.97 32.53
C GLU A 235 -8.35 -2.19 32.02
N ASP A 236 -8.35 -1.87 30.73
CA ASP A 236 -9.31 -0.87 30.20
C ASP A 236 -10.57 -1.47 29.50
N CYS A 237 -10.71 -2.80 29.47
CA CYS A 237 -11.73 -3.50 28.69
C CYS A 237 -12.51 -4.51 29.53
N ALA A 238 -13.85 -4.44 29.49
CA ALA A 238 -14.68 -5.31 30.29
C ALA A 238 -15.03 -6.63 29.58
N GLU A 239 -14.99 -7.72 30.33
CA GLU A 239 -15.44 -9.06 29.93
C GLU A 239 -16.48 -9.60 30.91
N VAL A 240 -17.35 -10.48 30.43
CA VAL A 240 -18.12 -11.39 31.28
C VAL A 240 -17.31 -12.66 31.52
N ARG A 241 -17.08 -13.01 32.78
CA ARG A 241 -16.36 -14.25 33.14
C ARG A 241 -17.29 -15.45 33.19
N ALA A 242 -16.72 -16.66 33.20
CA ALA A 242 -17.46 -17.93 33.32
C ALA A 242 -18.42 -18.00 34.54
N ASN A 243 -18.12 -17.28 35.63
CA ASN A 243 -18.99 -17.15 36.80
C ASN A 243 -20.15 -16.16 36.63
N GLY A 244 -20.24 -15.53 35.45
CA GLY A 244 -21.26 -14.58 35.06
C GLY A 244 -21.09 -13.16 35.60
N ARG A 245 -19.96 -12.83 36.25
CA ARG A 245 -19.64 -11.47 36.73
C ARG A 245 -18.66 -10.78 35.79
N TRP A 246 -18.66 -9.46 35.81
CA TRP A 246 -17.75 -8.67 34.98
C TRP A 246 -16.37 -8.54 35.61
N ASN A 247 -15.39 -8.39 34.75
CA ASN A 247 -13.99 -8.14 35.05
C ASN A 247 -13.48 -7.13 34.03
N ASP A 248 -12.73 -6.15 34.47
CA ASP A 248 -11.81 -5.40 33.63
C ASP A 248 -10.60 -6.27 33.35
N ASN A 249 -10.08 -6.20 32.14
CA ASN A 249 -8.95 -6.99 31.70
C ASN A 249 -8.18 -6.21 30.63
N LEU A 250 -6.92 -6.58 30.44
CA LEU A 250 -6.06 -6.00 29.42
C LEU A 250 -6.69 -6.19 28.02
N CYS A 251 -6.93 -5.09 27.30
CA CYS A 251 -7.65 -5.08 26.02
C CYS A 251 -7.00 -5.96 24.94
N GLU A 252 -5.69 -6.19 25.04
CA GLU A 252 -4.89 -7.06 24.18
C GLU A 252 -5.11 -8.56 24.43
N GLN A 253 -5.83 -8.95 25.48
CA GLN A 253 -6.18 -10.34 25.72
C GLN A 253 -7.09 -10.89 24.62
N VAL A 254 -6.90 -12.16 24.30
CA VAL A 254 -7.66 -12.84 23.25
C VAL A 254 -8.82 -13.59 23.89
N GLN A 255 -9.99 -12.96 23.92
CA GLN A 255 -11.22 -13.55 24.48
C GLN A 255 -12.27 -13.77 23.41
N ARG A 256 -13.27 -14.61 23.71
CA ARG A 256 -14.49 -14.66 22.90
C ARG A 256 -15.19 -13.30 22.98
N TRP A 257 -16.21 -13.09 22.16
CA TRP A 257 -16.97 -11.85 22.20
C TRP A 257 -18.42 -12.10 21.80
N VAL A 258 -19.28 -11.15 22.16
CA VAL A 258 -20.69 -11.17 21.79
C VAL A 258 -21.03 -9.90 21.06
N CYS A 259 -21.63 -10.04 19.88
CA CYS A 259 -22.20 -8.92 19.15
C CYS A 259 -23.70 -8.82 19.41
N GLU A 260 -24.21 -7.61 19.40
CA GLU A 260 -25.62 -7.26 19.54
C GLU A 260 -26.04 -6.27 18.45
N MET A 261 -27.23 -6.47 17.90
CA MET A 261 -27.90 -5.47 17.08
C MET A 261 -29.38 -5.42 17.45
N ARG A 262 -30.01 -4.25 17.29
CA ARG A 262 -31.47 -4.16 17.42
C ARG A 262 -32.13 -5.01 16.34
N ARG A 263 -33.19 -5.71 16.73
CA ARG A 263 -33.98 -6.51 15.80
C ARG A 263 -34.69 -5.57 14.81
N ASN A 264 -34.47 -5.79 13.51
CA ASN A 264 -35.12 -4.96 12.49
C ASN A 264 -36.64 -5.13 12.53
N VAL A 265 -37.35 -4.03 12.78
CA VAL A 265 -38.78 -3.92 12.52
C VAL A 265 -38.92 -3.29 11.15
N THR A 266 -39.08 -4.10 10.11
CA THR A 266 -39.55 -3.62 8.80
C THR A 266 -41.05 -3.49 8.81
#